data_AF-A0A941U4T6-F1
#
_entry.id   AF-A0A941U4T6-F1
#
_cell.length_a   1.000
_cell.length_b   1.000
_cell.length_c   1.000
_cell.angle_alpha   90.00
_cell.angle_beta   90.00
_cell.angle_gamma   90.00
#
_symmetry.space_group_name_H-M   'P 1'
#
loop_
_entity.id
_entity.type
_entity.pdbx_description
1 polymer ?
#
loop_
_entity_poly.entity_id
_entity_poly.type
_entity_poly.pdbx_seq_one_letter_code
_entity_poly.pdbx_strand_id
1 'polypeptide(L)'
;MRVRWLRNALRNLDDEASHIAADSPDAAQLVVQRALEAVAMLPEQPGMGRPGRVPGTRELVVLKTRYVVPYRVRGQTLEILRVFHTAHFSDPGHPFQRDRGQRFKLIPDTAGACECLA
;
A
#
# COMPACT_ATOMS: atom_id res chain seq x y z
N MET A 1 -17.19 3.83 5.99
CA MET A 1 -15.91 3.40 6.61
C MET A 1 -14.90 4.52 6.49
N ARG A 2 -13.96 4.65 7.42
CA ARG A 2 -12.90 5.67 7.37
C ARG A 2 -11.63 5.10 6.74
N VAL A 3 -11.10 5.75 5.72
CA VAL A 3 -9.78 5.41 5.15
C VAL A 3 -8.69 6.04 6.01
N ARG A 4 -7.67 5.25 6.35
CA ARG A 4 -6.48 5.67 7.08
C ARG A 4 -5.24 5.20 6.35
N TRP A 5 -4.41 6.15 5.92
CA TRP A 5 -3.10 5.84 5.38
C TRP A 5 -2.10 5.69 6.54
N LEU A 6 -1.35 4.58 6.55
CA LEU A 6 -0.23 4.46 7.49
C LEU A 6 0.89 5.42 7.08
N ARG A 7 1.69 5.90 8.05
CA ARG A 7 2.85 6.77 7.76
C ARG A 7 3.83 6.13 6.78
N ASN A 8 4.04 4.81 6.90
CA ASN A 8 4.84 4.02 5.96
C ASN A 8 4.23 3.99 4.56
N ALA A 9 2.91 4.00 4.43
CA ALA A 9 2.23 4.00 3.13
C ALA A 9 2.42 5.34 2.41
N LEU A 10 2.32 6.45 3.13
CA LEU A 10 2.51 7.79 2.57
C LEU A 10 3.95 8.00 2.10
N ARG A 11 4.95 7.64 2.93
CA ARG A 11 6.36 7.70 2.53
C ARG A 11 6.64 6.86 1.29
N ASN A 12 6.17 5.61 1.29
CA ASN A 12 6.36 4.73 0.15
C ASN A 12 5.69 5.25 -1.13
N LEU A 13 4.50 5.86 -1.04
CA LEU A 13 3.87 6.50 -2.19
C LEU A 13 4.69 7.69 -2.72
N ASP A 14 5.28 8.48 -1.82
CA ASP A 14 6.14 9.62 -2.17
C ASP A 14 7.45 9.16 -2.82
N ASP A 15 8.07 8.10 -2.30
CA ASP A 15 9.27 7.49 -2.87
C ASP A 15 9.01 6.95 -4.29
N GLU A 16 7.88 6.24 -4.48
CA GLU A 16 7.47 5.71 -5.78
C GLU A 16 7.14 6.83 -6.77
N ALA A 17 6.43 7.86 -6.33
CA ALA A 17 6.13 9.02 -7.17
C ALA A 17 7.41 9.74 -7.59
N SER A 18 8.36 9.92 -6.67
CA SER A 18 9.66 10.52 -6.94
C SER A 18 10.49 9.69 -7.92
N HIS A 19 10.46 8.35 -7.78
CA HIS A 19 11.14 7.45 -8.70
C HIS A 19 10.58 7.55 -10.12
N ILE A 20 9.25 7.54 -10.29
CA ILE A 20 8.62 7.71 -11.60
C ILE A 20 8.88 9.11 -12.16
N ALA A 21 8.84 10.14 -11.30
CA ALA A 21 9.01 11.54 -11.72
C ALA A 21 10.40 11.83 -12.28
N ALA A 22 11.42 11.04 -11.90
CA ALA A 22 12.74 11.13 -12.49
C ALA A 22 12.74 10.83 -14.00
N ASP A 23 11.83 9.94 -14.45
CA ASP A 23 11.65 9.61 -15.86
C ASP A 23 10.52 10.44 -16.51
N SER A 24 9.38 10.58 -15.83
CA SER A 24 8.21 11.32 -16.32
C SER A 24 7.35 11.86 -15.16
N PRO A 25 7.37 13.18 -14.90
CA PRO A 25 6.53 13.81 -13.88
C PRO A 25 5.02 13.60 -14.12
N ASP A 26 4.57 13.66 -15.37
CA ASP A 26 3.17 13.45 -15.73
C ASP A 26 2.71 12.01 -15.41
N ALA A 27 3.58 11.03 -15.65
CA ALA A 27 3.31 9.64 -15.30
C ALA A 27 3.21 9.45 -13.79
N ALA A 28 4.07 10.11 -13.01
CA ALA A 28 4.03 10.08 -11.55
C ALA A 28 2.70 10.63 -11.02
N GLN A 29 2.28 11.80 -11.51
CA GLN A 29 1.01 12.41 -11.13
C GLN A 29 -0.17 11.51 -11.48
N LEU A 30 -0.17 10.91 -12.68
CA LEU A 30 -1.23 10.00 -13.10
C LEU A 30 -1.32 8.76 -12.20
N VAL A 31 -0.18 8.16 -11.84
CA VAL A 31 -0.15 7.00 -10.93
C VAL A 31 -0.72 7.34 -9.56
N VAL A 32 -0.28 8.45 -8.97
CA VAL A 32 -0.76 8.91 -7.65
C VAL A 32 -2.27 9.15 -7.70
N GLN A 33 -2.75 9.87 -8.72
CA GLN A 33 -4.18 10.14 -8.89
C GLN A 33 -4.98 8.83 -8.99
N ARG A 34 -4.54 7.88 -9.82
CA ARG A 34 -5.21 6.58 -9.97
C ARG A 34 -5.24 5.77 -8.68
N ALA A 35 -4.16 5.80 -7.89
CA ALA A 35 -4.11 5.14 -6.60
C ALA A 35 -5.12 5.76 -5.61
N LEU A 36 -5.19 7.08 -5.56
CA LEU A 36 -6.15 7.81 -4.71
C LEU A 36 -7.60 7.53 -5.12
N GLU A 37 -7.91 7.59 -6.42
CA GLU A 37 -9.22 7.24 -6.98
C GLU A 37 -9.63 5.81 -6.60
N ALA A 38 -8.73 4.85 -6.76
CA ALA A 38 -9.01 3.46 -6.44
C ALA A 38 -9.24 3.25 -4.94
N VAL A 39 -8.47 3.94 -4.08
CA VAL A 39 -8.65 3.88 -2.62
C VAL A 39 -9.96 4.55 -2.18
N ALA A 40 -10.40 5.61 -2.86
CA ALA A 40 -11.64 6.30 -2.56
C ALA A 40 -12.89 5.44 -2.75
N MET A 41 -12.82 4.38 -3.58
CA MET A 41 -13.92 3.42 -3.78
C MET A 41 -14.03 2.37 -2.66
N LEU A 42 -12.96 2.16 -1.89
CA LEU A 42 -12.91 1.09 -0.89
C LEU A 42 -13.91 1.23 0.28
N PRO A 43 -14.27 2.43 0.76
CA PRO A 43 -15.28 2.59 1.83
C PRO A 43 -16.65 2.03 1.47
N GLU A 44 -17.02 2.07 0.18
CA GLU A 44 -18.29 1.56 -0.35
C GLU A 44 -18.19 0.06 -0.65
N GLN A 45 -17.05 -0.38 -1.18
CA GLN A 45 -16.82 -1.77 -1.56
C GLN A 45 -15.48 -2.32 -1.02
N PRO A 46 -15.38 -2.59 0.29
CA PRO A 46 -14.15 -3.11 0.90
C PRO A 46 -13.79 -4.52 0.43
N GLY A 47 -14.75 -5.24 -0.17
CA GLY A 47 -14.57 -6.56 -0.75
C GLY A 47 -13.94 -6.58 -2.14
N MET A 48 -13.77 -5.41 -2.79
CA MET A 48 -13.27 -5.28 -4.16
C MET A 48 -11.82 -5.78 -4.32
N GLY A 49 -11.01 -5.65 -3.28
CA GLY A 49 -9.64 -6.16 -3.26
C GLY A 49 -9.59 -7.68 -3.20
N ARG A 50 -8.63 -8.25 -3.93
CA ARG A 50 -8.33 -9.68 -3.92
C ARG A 50 -7.81 -10.08 -2.55
N PRO A 51 -8.04 -11.33 -2.10
CA PRO A 51 -7.38 -11.85 -0.91
C PRO A 51 -5.87 -11.65 -1.02
N GLY A 52 -5.29 -10.92 -0.06
CA GLY A 52 -3.86 -10.67 -0.04
C GLY A 52 -3.11 -11.92 0.39
N ARG A 53 -1.79 -11.93 0.17
CA ARG A 53 -0.95 -13.07 0.56
C ARG A 53 -0.87 -13.29 2.06
N VAL A 54 -1.15 -12.24 2.85
CA VAL A 54 -1.16 -12.26 4.31
C VAL A 54 -2.59 -12.38 4.81
N PRO A 55 -2.89 -13.32 5.73
CA PRO A 55 -4.22 -13.42 6.32
C PRO A 55 -4.70 -12.08 6.90
N GLY A 56 -5.94 -11.70 6.58
CA GLY A 56 -6.53 -10.43 7.03
C GLY A 56 -6.12 -9.20 6.22
N THR A 57 -5.33 -9.37 5.15
CA THR A 57 -5.03 -8.31 4.17
C THR A 57 -5.73 -8.57 2.85
N ARG A 58 -5.94 -7.50 2.09
CA ARG A 58 -6.48 -7.51 0.73
C ARG A 58 -5.61 -6.66 -0.16
N GLU A 59 -5.54 -7.02 -1.42
CA GLU A 59 -4.75 -6.34 -2.44
C GLU A 59 -5.69 -5.66 -3.43
N LEU A 60 -5.68 -4.33 -3.44
CA LEU A 60 -6.40 -3.53 -4.43
C LEU A 60 -5.49 -3.33 -5.64
N VAL A 61 -5.91 -3.81 -6.81
CA VAL A 61 -5.20 -3.57 -8.06
C VAL A 61 -5.63 -2.22 -8.61
N VAL A 62 -4.68 -1.29 -8.81
CA VAL A 62 -4.96 0.03 -9.37
C VAL A 62 -5.05 -0.10 -10.88
N LEU A 63 -6.28 0.00 -11.40
CA LEU A 63 -6.56 -0.19 -12.82
C LEU A 63 -5.74 0.75 -13.70
N LYS A 64 -5.35 0.26 -14.89
CA LYS A 64 -4.52 0.98 -15.88
C LYS A 64 -3.13 1.38 -15.37
N THR A 65 -2.71 0.83 -14.23
CA THR A 65 -1.36 0.98 -13.71
C THR A 65 -0.81 -0.39 -13.35
N ARG A 66 0.50 -0.47 -13.16
CA ARG A 66 1.16 -1.66 -12.63
C ARG A 66 1.25 -1.60 -11.11
N TYR A 67 0.37 -0.86 -10.43
CA TYR A 67 0.42 -0.68 -8.98
C TYR A 67 -0.63 -1.51 -8.23
N VAL A 68 -0.25 -1.97 -7.03
CA VAL A 68 -1.12 -2.69 -6.09
C VAL A 68 -1.04 -2.02 -4.72
N VAL A 69 -2.20 -1.81 -4.11
CA VAL A 69 -2.36 -1.18 -2.80
C VAL A 69 -2.87 -2.23 -1.80
N PRO A 70 -1.99 -2.84 -0.99
CA PRO A 70 -2.43 -3.69 0.09
C PRO A 70 -3.08 -2.88 1.21
N TYR A 71 -4.23 -3.36 1.66
CA TYR A 71 -5.01 -2.76 2.73
C TYR A 71 -5.55 -3.84 3.67
N ARG A 72 -6.00 -3.40 4.85
CA ARG A 72 -6.74 -4.26 5.78
C ARG A 72 -7.93 -3.51 6.36
N VAL A 73 -8.97 -4.25 6.73
CA VAL A 73 -10.16 -3.70 7.36
C VAL A 73 -10.14 -4.06 8.85
N ARG A 74 -10.17 -3.06 9.72
CA ARG A 74 -10.24 -3.19 11.18
C ARG A 74 -11.49 -2.46 11.68
N GLY A 75 -12.55 -3.22 11.96
CA GLY A 75 -13.85 -2.65 12.32
C GLY A 75 -14.36 -1.73 11.21
N GLN A 76 -14.51 -0.43 11.51
CA GLN A 76 -14.94 0.60 10.55
C GLN A 76 -13.79 1.36 9.89
N THR A 77 -12.54 0.99 10.16
CA THR A 77 -11.35 1.64 9.61
C THR A 77 -10.71 0.76 8.55
N LEU A 78 -10.46 1.35 7.38
CA LEU A 78 -9.69 0.75 6.31
C LEU A 78 -8.28 1.32 6.34
N GLU A 79 -7.29 0.48 6.54
CA GLU A 79 -5.89 0.88 6.67
C GLU A 79 -5.13 0.55 5.40
N ILE A 80 -4.60 1.58 4.74
CA ILE A 80 -3.69 1.45 3.60
C ILE A 80 -2.28 1.20 4.13
N LEU A 81 -1.69 0.09 3.70
CA LEU A 81 -0.41 -0.38 4.23
C LEU A 81 0.78 0.18 3.45
N ARG A 82 0.73 0.12 2.11
CA ARG A 82 1.79 0.48 1.15
C ARG A 82 1.18 0.69 -0.26
N VAL A 83 1.99 1.12 -1.22
CA VAL A 83 1.69 1.17 -2.66
C VAL A 83 2.87 0.56 -3.43
N PHE A 84 2.62 -0.54 -4.14
CA PHE A 84 3.69 -1.34 -4.76
C PHE A 84 3.61 -1.38 -6.27
N HIS A 85 4.74 -1.22 -6.95
CA HIS A 85 4.86 -1.56 -8.36
C HIS A 85 5.00 -3.07 -8.55
N THR A 86 4.12 -3.68 -9.33
CA THR A 86 4.03 -5.14 -9.57
C THR A 86 5.27 -5.77 -10.21
N ALA A 87 6.11 -4.99 -10.90
CA ALA A 87 7.33 -5.49 -11.55
C ALA A 87 8.61 -5.29 -10.71
N HIS A 88 8.61 -4.35 -9.75
CA HIS A 88 9.80 -3.98 -8.97
C HIS A 88 9.54 -4.27 -7.50
N PHE A 89 9.51 -5.57 -7.15
CA PHE A 89 9.58 -5.96 -5.75
C PHE A 89 11.04 -6.06 -5.32
N SER A 90 11.61 -4.93 -4.89
CA SER A 90 12.96 -4.86 -4.31
C SER A 90 13.06 -3.68 -3.34
N ASP A 91 12.74 -3.90 -2.07
CA ASP A 91 12.94 -2.95 -0.97
C ASP A 91 13.90 -3.61 0.06
N PRO A 92 15.15 -3.13 0.25
CA PRO A 92 16.12 -3.69 1.20
C PRO A 92 15.77 -3.43 2.68
N GLY A 93 14.78 -2.59 2.98
CA GLY A 93 14.40 -2.18 4.34
C GLY A 93 13.09 -2.79 4.86
N HIS A 94 12.57 -3.84 4.21
CA HIS A 94 11.21 -4.29 4.45
C HIS A 94 11.09 -5.34 5.57
N PRO A 95 10.11 -5.22 6.51
CA PRO A 95 9.78 -6.26 7.48
C PRO A 95 9.04 -7.47 6.87
N PHE A 96 8.98 -7.59 5.54
CA PHE A 96 8.60 -8.84 4.87
C PHE A 96 9.73 -9.38 4.01
N GLN A 97 10.26 -10.53 4.42
CA GLN A 97 11.30 -11.21 3.66
C GLN A 97 10.65 -12.06 2.55
N ARG A 98 11.19 -11.95 1.34
CA ARG A 98 10.88 -12.82 0.20
C ARG A 98 11.71 -14.09 0.33
N ASP A 99 11.10 -15.22 0.67
CA ASP A 99 11.80 -16.52 0.64
C ASP A 99 11.80 -17.08 -0.80
N ARG A 100 12.78 -17.95 -1.11
CA ARG A 100 12.97 -18.66 -2.38
C ARG A 100 11.73 -19.41 -2.89
N GLY A 101 10.72 -19.61 -2.04
CA GLY A 101 9.39 -20.13 -2.40
C GLY A 101 8.32 -19.08 -2.80
N GLN A 102 8.69 -17.82 -3.07
CA GLN A 102 7.76 -16.73 -3.43
C GLN A 102 6.72 -16.38 -2.33
N ARG A 103 7.01 -16.74 -1.08
CA ARG A 103 6.14 -16.53 0.09
C ARG A 103 6.67 -15.34 0.91
N PHE A 104 5.78 -14.40 1.22
CA PHE A 104 6.10 -13.22 2.02
C PHE A 104 5.65 -13.45 3.47
N LYS A 105 6.54 -13.26 4.44
CA LYS A 105 6.26 -13.45 5.88
C LYS A 105 6.21 -12.10 6.58
N LEU A 106 5.12 -11.81 7.28
CA LEU A 106 4.99 -10.61 8.13
C LEU A 106 5.94 -10.74 9.33
N ILE A 107 6.91 -9.83 9.46
CA ILE A 107 7.55 -9.57 10.75
C ILE A 107 6.60 -8.68 11.54
N PRO A 108 6.22 -9.07 12.78
CA PRO A 108 5.32 -8.27 13.59
C PRO A 108 5.90 -6.87 13.79
N ASP A 109 5.08 -5.87 13.45
CA ASP A 109 5.34 -4.45 13.60
C ASP A 109 5.73 -4.18 15.06
N THR A 110 7.00 -3.87 15.32
CA THR A 110 7.50 -3.52 16.67
C THR A 110 7.22 -2.05 17.00
N ALA A 111 6.38 -1.36 16.23
CA ALA A 111 5.97 0.01 16.50
C ALA A 111 4.73 0.05 17.41
N GLY A 112 4.93 -0.30 18.67
CA GLY A 112 4.17 0.29 19.77
C GLY A 112 4.74 1.66 20.12
N ALA A 113 3.88 2.68 20.12
CA ALA A 113 3.90 3.98 20.82
C ALA A 113 3.09 4.96 19.92
N CYS A 114 1.82 5.28 20.17
CA CYS A 114 1.30 5.94 21.36
C CYS A 114 2.34 6.84 22.03
N GLU A 115 2.47 8.07 21.54
CA GLU A 115 2.36 9.22 22.43
C GLU A 115 1.84 10.45 21.68
N CYS A 116 0.86 11.06 22.32
CA CYS A 116 0.17 12.28 21.98
C CYS A 116 1.03 13.50 22.38
N LEU A 117 0.79 14.63 21.71
CA LEU A 117 0.99 16.00 22.21
C LEU A 117 2.39 16.40 22.74
N ALA A 118 3.05 17.28 21.98
CA ALA A 118 3.51 18.57 22.49
C ALA A 118 3.47 19.58 21.33
#